data_AF-A0A944BUQ4-F1
#
_entry.id   AF-A0A944BUQ4-F1
#
_cell.length_a   1.000
_cell.length_b   1.000
_cell.length_c   1.000
_cell.angle_alpha   90.00
_cell.angle_beta   90.00
_cell.angle_gamma   90.00
#
_symmetry.space_group_name_H-M   'P 1'
#
loop_
_entity.id
_entity.type
_entity.pdbx_description
1 polymer ?
#
loop_
_entity_poly.entity_id
_entity_poly.type
_entity_poly.pdbx_seq_one_letter_code
_entity_poly.pdbx_strand_id
1 'polypeptide(L)'
;MMKKILFAFAMLAMVAGFTSCGDDNNGNNKGEDMTTTQTLAMRAKTRIKSVLVYDCDFTATFTAKYADKTATLALNNVKFAEKMPAVNFVIEGIKFTQEDSVFTLKASSVKATGGRTVGGLKGKIDTKNKVYNISFCVDATYEVLLTSPYNCSDNLPSG
;
A
#
# COMPACT_ATOMS: atom_id res chain seq x y z
N MET A 1 -19.75 -28.86 -29.70
CA MET A 1 -20.62 -27.67 -29.58
C MET A 1 -20.10 -26.80 -28.45
N MET A 2 -19.67 -25.59 -28.76
CA MET A 2 -19.16 -24.59 -27.80
C MET A 2 -20.31 -23.76 -27.22
N LYS A 3 -20.21 -23.33 -25.97
CA LYS A 3 -20.69 -22.00 -25.57
C LYS A 3 -19.79 -21.43 -24.47
N LYS A 4 -18.86 -20.58 -24.92
CA LYS A 4 -18.06 -19.69 -24.08
C LYS A 4 -18.99 -18.59 -23.58
N ILE A 5 -19.06 -18.37 -22.28
CA ILE A 5 -19.63 -17.13 -21.72
C ILE A 5 -18.46 -16.25 -21.34
N LEU A 6 -18.29 -15.23 -22.16
CA LEU A 6 -17.36 -14.11 -22.02
C LEU A 6 -18.19 -12.87 -21.66
N PHE A 7 -17.51 -11.88 -21.08
CA PHE A 7 -17.91 -10.46 -20.88
C PHE A 7 -18.56 -10.13 -19.52
N ALA A 8 -18.24 -9.02 -18.85
CA ALA A 8 -17.39 -7.87 -19.19
C ALA A 8 -16.84 -7.21 -17.91
N PHE A 9 -15.60 -6.73 -17.96
CA PHE A 9 -15.09 -5.72 -17.04
C PHE A 9 -15.69 -4.36 -17.44
N ALA A 10 -16.48 -3.75 -16.55
CA ALA A 10 -16.82 -2.35 -16.67
C ALA A 10 -15.59 -1.50 -16.26
N MET A 11 -14.77 -1.14 -17.24
CA MET A 11 -13.89 0.03 -17.12
C MET A 11 -14.77 1.27 -17.30
N LEU A 12 -14.96 2.04 -16.23
CA LEU A 12 -15.55 3.36 -16.34
C LEU A 12 -14.49 4.30 -16.89
N ALA A 13 -14.62 4.62 -18.18
CA ALA A 13 -13.90 5.72 -18.81
C ALA A 13 -14.46 7.05 -18.28
N MET A 14 -13.59 7.92 -17.78
CA MET A 14 -13.86 9.36 -17.75
C MET A 14 -12.72 10.03 -18.51
N VAL A 15 -12.99 10.32 -19.80
CA VAL A 15 -12.17 11.19 -20.64
C VAL A 15 -13.07 12.26 -21.23
N ALA A 16 -12.61 13.50 -21.07
CA ALA A 16 -12.95 14.72 -21.80
C ALA A 16 -14.36 15.32 -21.64
N GLY A 17 -14.42 16.36 -20.80
CA GLY A 17 -15.36 17.47 -20.95
C GLY A 17 -14.61 18.76 -21.25
N PHE A 18 -14.12 18.94 -22.48
CA PHE A 18 -13.72 20.26 -22.98
C PHE A 18 -14.70 20.69 -24.07
N THR A 19 -15.81 21.31 -23.67
CA THR A 19 -16.47 22.34 -24.47
C THR A 19 -17.18 23.29 -23.50
N SER A 20 -16.65 24.50 -23.34
CA SER A 20 -17.48 25.69 -23.20
C SER A 20 -16.61 26.92 -23.42
N CYS A 21 -16.76 27.55 -24.59
CA CYS A 21 -16.55 29.00 -24.68
C CYS A 21 -17.53 29.65 -23.72
N GLY A 22 -17.05 30.48 -22.80
CA GLY A 22 -17.93 31.16 -21.86
C GLY A 22 -17.15 31.80 -20.73
N ASP A 23 -16.70 33.02 -21.01
CA ASP A 23 -16.85 34.19 -20.15
C ASP A 23 -16.15 34.20 -18.78
N ASP A 24 -15.54 35.34 -18.51
CA ASP A 24 -14.68 35.60 -17.37
C ASP A 24 -15.44 35.40 -16.06
N ASN A 25 -15.07 34.40 -15.25
CA ASN A 25 -15.26 34.49 -13.82
C ASN A 25 -14.29 33.60 -13.04
N ASN A 26 -13.63 34.27 -12.10
CA ASN A 26 -12.79 33.80 -11.02
C ASN A 26 -13.34 32.52 -10.35
N GLY A 27 -12.99 31.38 -10.92
CA GLY A 27 -13.23 30.05 -10.37
C GLY A 27 -11.89 29.38 -10.18
N ASN A 28 -11.37 29.51 -8.96
CA ASN A 28 -10.22 28.76 -8.48
C ASN A 28 -10.45 27.25 -8.70
N ASN A 29 -9.99 26.72 -9.85
CA ASN A 29 -9.75 25.30 -10.04
C ASN A 29 -8.54 24.92 -9.17
N LYS A 30 -8.75 24.88 -7.84
CA LYS A 30 -7.86 24.15 -6.95
C LYS A 30 -7.96 22.70 -7.38
N GLY A 31 -6.85 22.19 -7.92
CA GLY A 31 -6.72 20.82 -8.39
C GLY A 31 -7.32 19.87 -7.39
N GLU A 32 -8.25 19.03 -7.86
CA GLU A 32 -8.85 17.98 -7.08
C GLU A 32 -7.74 17.19 -6.37
N ASP A 33 -7.89 16.98 -5.06
CA ASP A 33 -6.98 16.18 -4.27
C ASP A 33 -7.05 14.73 -4.79
N MET A 34 -6.18 14.42 -5.75
CA MET A 34 -6.05 13.11 -6.37
C MET A 34 -5.50 12.14 -5.33
N THR A 35 -6.39 11.56 -4.54
CA THR A 35 -6.10 10.54 -3.54
C THR A 35 -6.89 9.27 -3.85
N THR A 36 -6.28 8.11 -3.61
CA THR A 36 -6.98 6.82 -3.69
C THR A 36 -6.68 6.01 -2.45
N THR A 37 -7.69 5.33 -1.92
CA THR A 37 -7.59 4.51 -0.72
C THR A 37 -8.10 3.12 -1.00
N GLN A 38 -7.37 2.11 -0.51
CA GLN A 38 -7.69 0.70 -0.70
C GLN A 38 -7.47 -0.08 0.58
N THR A 39 -8.37 -1.01 0.85
CA THR A 39 -8.22 -1.98 1.94
C THR A 39 -7.62 -3.26 1.40
N LEU A 40 -6.56 -3.73 2.06
CA LEU A 40 -5.76 -4.87 1.67
C LEU A 40 -5.78 -5.86 2.84
N ALA A 41 -6.39 -7.03 2.67
CA ALA A 41 -6.13 -8.14 3.59
C ALA A 41 -4.65 -8.49 3.48
N MET A 42 -3.90 -8.72 4.54
CA MET A 42 -2.47 -9.00 4.47
C MET A 42 -2.06 -10.03 5.50
N ARG A 43 -0.95 -10.72 5.24
CA ARG A 43 -0.24 -11.51 6.23
C ARG A 43 1.05 -10.80 6.62
N ALA A 44 1.31 -10.64 7.90
CA ALA A 44 2.54 -10.09 8.44
C ALA A 44 3.39 -11.21 9.02
N LYS A 45 4.61 -11.37 8.52
CA LYS A 45 5.67 -12.18 9.15
C LYS A 45 6.66 -11.24 9.80
N THR A 46 6.80 -11.33 11.12
CA THR A 46 7.79 -10.55 11.86
C THR A 46 8.92 -11.45 12.31
N ARG A 47 10.15 -10.97 12.10
CA ARG A 47 11.38 -11.64 12.46
C ARG A 47 12.23 -10.75 13.36
N ILE A 48 13.05 -11.39 14.19
CA ILE A 48 14.12 -10.74 14.94
C ILE A 48 15.40 -11.50 14.59
N LYS A 49 16.40 -10.80 14.07
CA LYS A 49 17.64 -11.43 13.56
C LYS A 49 17.34 -12.59 12.61
N SER A 50 16.42 -12.35 11.67
CA SER A 50 15.93 -13.33 10.69
C SER A 50 15.20 -14.58 11.25
N VAL A 51 14.98 -14.70 12.56
CA VAL A 51 14.17 -15.77 13.16
C VAL A 51 12.71 -15.35 13.21
N LEU A 52 11.79 -16.17 12.68
CA LEU A 52 10.34 -15.90 12.74
C LEU A 52 9.88 -15.89 14.19
N VAL A 53 9.31 -14.77 14.63
CA VAL A 53 8.78 -14.61 15.99
C VAL A 53 7.26 -14.45 16.02
N TYR A 54 6.67 -14.07 14.88
CA TYR A 54 5.25 -13.85 14.81
C TYR A 54 4.74 -13.87 13.38
N ASP A 55 3.52 -14.39 13.20
CA ASP A 55 2.83 -14.49 11.92
C ASP A 55 1.33 -14.26 12.13
N CYS A 56 0.73 -13.32 11.41
CA CYS A 56 -0.71 -13.07 11.50
C CYS A 56 -1.32 -12.52 10.23
N ASP A 57 -2.60 -12.81 10.04
CA ASP A 57 -3.43 -12.11 9.07
C ASP A 57 -4.06 -10.86 9.70
N PHE A 58 -4.14 -9.79 8.93
CA PHE A 58 -4.71 -8.50 9.33
C PHE A 58 -5.22 -7.72 8.11
N THR A 59 -5.80 -6.54 8.33
CA THR A 59 -6.19 -5.63 7.24
C THR A 59 -5.33 -4.37 7.28
N ALA A 60 -4.76 -4.01 6.13
CA ALA A 60 -4.09 -2.74 5.93
C ALA A 60 -4.96 -1.78 5.10
N THR A 61 -4.75 -0.49 5.30
CA THR A 61 -5.25 0.56 4.41
C THR A 61 -4.07 1.21 3.70
N PHE A 62 -4.08 1.18 2.38
CA PHE A 62 -3.11 1.85 1.53
C PHE A 62 -3.76 3.08 0.90
N THR A 63 -3.18 4.24 1.16
CA THR A 63 -3.63 5.51 0.58
C THR A 63 -2.51 6.11 -0.25
N ALA A 64 -2.75 6.32 -1.54
CA ALA A 64 -1.83 7.03 -2.43
C ALA A 64 -2.29 8.47 -2.64
N LYS A 65 -1.38 9.42 -2.45
CA LYS A 65 -1.55 10.85 -2.76
C LYS A 65 -0.74 11.17 -4.02
N TYR A 66 -1.42 11.38 -5.14
CA TYR A 66 -0.77 11.48 -6.44
C TYR A 66 -0.03 12.79 -6.65
N ALA A 67 -0.52 13.88 -6.07
CA ALA A 67 0.14 15.19 -6.13
C ALA A 67 1.54 15.15 -5.50
N ASP A 68 1.64 14.56 -4.31
CA ASP A 68 2.90 14.53 -3.54
C ASP A 68 3.79 13.33 -3.89
N LYS A 69 3.27 12.39 -4.69
CA LYS A 69 3.84 11.04 -4.90
C LYS A 69 4.22 10.36 -3.58
N THR A 70 3.33 10.50 -2.59
CA THR A 70 3.48 9.86 -1.28
C THR A 70 2.33 8.92 -0.99
N ALA A 71 2.62 7.87 -0.23
CA ALA A 71 1.66 6.91 0.24
C ALA A 71 1.67 6.81 1.76
N THR A 72 0.53 6.38 2.28
CA THR A 72 0.33 6.00 3.68
C THR A 72 -0.06 4.54 3.72
N LEU A 73 0.57 3.78 4.61
CA LEU A 73 0.23 2.39 4.91
C LEU A 73 -0.18 2.31 6.38
N ALA A 74 -1.48 2.12 6.62
CA ALA A 74 -2.04 1.92 7.95
C ALA A 74 -2.29 0.43 8.20
N LEU A 75 -1.53 -0.19 9.08
CA LEU A 75 -1.69 -1.56 9.51
C LEU A 75 -2.64 -1.57 10.71
N ASN A 76 -3.87 -2.05 10.51
CA ASN A 76 -4.88 -2.05 11.57
C ASN A 76 -4.79 -3.34 12.37
N ASN A 77 -4.79 -3.21 13.70
CA ASN A 77 -4.78 -4.34 14.63
C ASN A 77 -3.58 -5.31 14.41
N VAL A 78 -2.41 -4.78 14.04
CA VAL A 78 -1.20 -5.59 13.81
C VAL A 78 -0.49 -5.89 15.13
N LYS A 79 0.07 -7.10 15.25
CA LYS A 79 1.02 -7.46 16.31
C LYS A 79 2.38 -7.71 15.68
N PHE A 80 3.45 -7.24 16.33
CA PHE A 80 4.83 -7.52 15.89
C PHE A 80 5.45 -8.70 16.65
N ALA A 81 4.88 -9.08 17.80
CA ALA A 81 5.28 -10.23 18.58
C ALA A 81 4.08 -10.81 19.33
N GLU A 82 4.11 -12.11 19.64
CA GLU A 82 2.99 -12.84 20.25
C GLU A 82 2.52 -12.22 21.59
N LYS A 83 3.48 -11.80 22.43
CA LYS A 83 3.23 -11.21 23.75
C LYS A 83 2.97 -9.70 23.72
N MET A 84 2.83 -9.09 22.54
CA MET A 84 2.52 -7.66 22.42
C MET A 84 1.03 -7.44 22.17
N PRO A 85 0.46 -6.33 22.68
CA PRO A 85 -0.88 -5.92 22.29
C PRO A 85 -0.91 -5.60 20.79
N ALA A 86 -2.08 -5.81 20.18
CA ALA A 86 -2.30 -5.36 18.81
C ALA A 86 -2.35 -3.83 18.78
N VAL A 87 -1.77 -3.24 17.75
CA VAL A 87 -1.67 -1.79 17.57
C VAL A 87 -2.16 -1.38 16.19
N ASN A 88 -2.65 -0.15 16.08
CA ASN A 88 -2.78 0.50 14.80
C ASN A 88 -1.44 1.17 14.49
N PHE A 89 -0.80 0.74 13.41
CA PHE A 89 0.53 1.19 13.04
C PHE A 89 0.48 1.87 11.68
N VAL A 90 0.65 3.19 11.66
CA VAL A 90 0.57 4.01 10.45
C VAL A 90 1.97 4.44 10.04
N ILE A 91 2.28 4.22 8.77
CA ILE A 91 3.52 4.62 8.12
C ILE A 91 3.15 5.66 7.06
N GLU A 92 3.59 6.90 7.25
CA GLU A 92 3.30 8.01 6.34
C GLU A 92 4.52 8.40 5.51
N GLY A 93 4.30 9.17 4.43
CA GLY A 93 5.38 9.76 3.64
C GLY A 93 6.18 8.75 2.79
N ILE A 94 5.63 7.56 2.56
CA ILE A 94 6.26 6.54 1.72
C ILE A 94 6.32 7.05 0.28
N LYS A 95 7.49 7.12 -0.34
CA LYS A 95 7.58 7.49 -1.76
C LYS A 95 7.14 6.32 -2.63
N PHE A 96 6.45 6.63 -3.72
CA PHE A 96 6.06 5.61 -4.68
C PHE A 96 6.24 6.05 -6.14
N THR A 97 6.50 5.07 -7.00
CA THR A 97 6.26 5.17 -8.44
C THR A 97 5.09 4.25 -8.80
N GLN A 98 4.43 4.53 -9.92
CA GLN A 98 3.29 3.74 -10.39
C GLN A 98 3.42 3.48 -11.88
N GLU A 99 3.16 2.22 -12.25
CA GLU A 99 2.98 1.77 -13.63
C GLU A 99 1.70 0.93 -13.65
N ASP A 100 0.69 1.37 -14.40
CA ASP A 100 -0.67 0.80 -14.37
C ASP A 100 -1.24 0.64 -12.93
N SER A 101 -1.52 -0.60 -12.52
CA SER A 101 -2.03 -0.97 -11.19
C SER A 101 -0.93 -1.24 -10.17
N VAL A 102 0.35 -1.13 -10.55
CA VAL A 102 1.49 -1.53 -9.73
C VAL A 102 2.16 -0.32 -9.11
N PHE A 103 2.11 -0.24 -7.79
CA PHE A 103 2.82 0.74 -6.98
C PHE A 103 4.13 0.14 -6.50
N THR A 104 5.26 0.79 -6.79
CA THR A 104 6.55 0.44 -6.20
C THR A 104 6.87 1.43 -5.08
N LEU A 105 7.03 0.91 -3.86
CA LEU A 105 7.19 1.68 -2.63
C LEU A 105 8.66 1.74 -2.21
N LYS A 106 9.12 2.90 -1.76
CA LYS A 106 10.45 3.07 -1.17
C LYS A 106 10.45 4.14 -0.07
N ALA A 107 11.07 3.82 1.06
CA ALA A 107 11.41 4.79 2.09
C ALA A 107 12.66 4.34 2.86
N SER A 108 13.69 5.18 2.91
CA SER A 108 14.92 4.88 3.63
C SER A 108 14.71 4.90 5.15
N SER A 109 14.03 5.94 5.65
CA SER A 109 13.62 6.08 7.04
C SER A 109 12.41 7.02 7.11
N VAL A 110 11.35 6.59 7.80
CA VAL A 110 10.13 7.40 8.03
C VAL A 110 9.64 7.21 9.46
N LYS A 111 9.01 8.25 10.03
CA LYS A 111 8.34 8.14 11.32
C LYS A 111 7.05 7.35 11.16
N ALA A 112 6.73 6.58 12.18
CA ALA A 112 5.47 5.85 12.29
C ALA A 112 4.78 6.14 13.63
N THR A 113 3.58 5.61 13.80
CA THR A 113 2.79 5.76 15.02
C THR A 113 3.59 5.39 16.28
N GLY A 114 3.37 6.14 17.36
CA GLY A 114 3.99 5.88 18.66
C GLY A 114 5.45 6.29 18.75
N GLY A 115 5.92 7.19 17.88
CA GLY A 115 7.32 7.65 17.88
C GLY A 115 8.31 6.63 17.32
N ARG A 116 7.81 5.53 16.74
CA ARG A 116 8.62 4.48 16.14
C ARG A 116 9.22 4.93 14.81
N THR A 117 10.31 4.29 14.44
CA THR A 117 10.99 4.53 13.15
C THR A 117 10.86 3.31 12.25
N VAL A 118 10.50 3.53 11.00
CA VAL A 118 10.49 2.51 9.95
C VAL A 118 11.65 2.75 9.00
N GLY A 119 12.58 1.80 8.94
CA GLY A 119 13.75 1.84 8.07
C GLY A 119 13.65 0.85 6.91
N GLY A 120 14.30 1.19 5.79
CA GLY A 120 14.51 0.27 4.68
C GLY A 120 13.23 -0.26 4.02
N LEU A 121 12.14 0.51 4.05
CA LEU A 121 10.88 0.09 3.46
C LEU A 121 11.04 0.00 1.94
N LYS A 122 10.77 -1.20 1.42
CA LYS A 122 10.70 -1.49 -0.01
C LYS A 122 9.51 -2.43 -0.27
N GLY A 123 8.85 -2.26 -1.39
CA GLY A 123 7.76 -3.18 -1.73
C GLY A 123 7.05 -2.88 -3.02
N LYS A 124 6.13 -3.76 -3.38
CA LYS A 124 5.20 -3.59 -4.50
C LYS A 124 3.77 -3.91 -4.07
N ILE A 125 2.82 -3.15 -4.60
CA ILE A 125 1.38 -3.42 -4.48
C ILE A 125 0.79 -3.40 -5.89
N ASP A 126 0.35 -4.56 -6.37
CA ASP A 126 -0.50 -4.68 -7.56
C ASP A 126 -1.96 -4.76 -7.13
N THR A 127 -2.67 -3.66 -7.34
CA THR A 127 -4.04 -3.46 -6.86
C THR A 127 -5.04 -4.27 -7.66
N LYS A 128 -4.77 -4.48 -8.96
CA LYS A 128 -5.62 -5.24 -9.87
C LYS A 128 -5.55 -6.73 -9.55
N ASN A 129 -4.34 -7.26 -9.36
CA ASN A 129 -4.12 -8.68 -9.08
C ASN A 129 -4.17 -9.03 -7.59
N LYS A 130 -4.33 -8.02 -6.71
CA LYS A 130 -4.34 -8.19 -5.24
C LYS A 130 -3.07 -8.89 -4.73
N VAL A 131 -1.94 -8.57 -5.34
CA VAL A 131 -0.62 -9.09 -4.99
C VAL A 131 0.18 -8.00 -4.34
N TYR A 132 0.72 -8.25 -3.16
CA TYR A 132 1.61 -7.32 -2.47
C TYR A 132 2.74 -8.07 -1.79
N ASN A 133 3.90 -7.41 -1.77
CA ASN A 133 5.10 -7.85 -1.07
C ASN A 133 5.82 -6.59 -0.60
N ILE A 134 5.82 -6.34 0.71
CA ILE A 134 6.39 -5.14 1.33
C ILE A 134 7.26 -5.58 2.50
N SER A 135 8.50 -5.12 2.55
CA SER A 135 9.41 -5.38 3.66
C SER A 135 9.92 -4.09 4.28
N PHE A 136 10.07 -4.05 5.59
CA PHE A 136 10.66 -2.93 6.34
C PHE A 136 11.16 -3.37 7.72
N CYS A 137 11.95 -2.53 8.37
CA CYS A 137 12.38 -2.73 9.75
C CYS A 137 11.75 -1.69 10.68
N VAL A 138 11.18 -2.12 11.80
CA VAL A 138 10.69 -1.23 12.87
C VAL A 138 11.75 -1.14 13.97
N ASP A 139 12.16 0.08 14.30
CA ASP A 139 13.12 0.41 15.36
C ASP A 139 14.44 -0.39 15.26
N ALA A 140 14.86 -0.69 14.02
CA ALA A 140 16.01 -1.55 13.69
C ALA A 140 16.00 -2.94 14.36
N THR A 141 14.86 -3.37 14.89
CA THR A 141 14.72 -4.60 15.70
C THR A 141 13.82 -5.61 15.04
N TYR A 142 12.65 -5.17 14.56
CA TYR A 142 11.63 -6.05 14.00
C TYR A 142 11.67 -5.98 12.47
N GLU A 143 12.09 -7.05 11.84
CA GLU A 143 12.04 -7.23 10.39
C GLU A 143 10.61 -7.68 10.03
N VAL A 144 9.88 -6.87 9.26
CA VAL A 144 8.48 -7.15 8.91
C VAL A 144 8.39 -7.40 7.41
N LEU A 145 7.77 -8.51 7.05
CA LEU A 145 7.37 -8.85 5.68
C LEU A 145 5.85 -8.93 5.62
N LEU A 146 5.25 -8.11 4.76
CA LEU A 146 3.83 -8.11 4.46
C LEU A 146 3.60 -8.75 3.09
N THR A 147 2.78 -9.78 3.03
CA THR A 147 2.41 -10.47 1.77
C THR A 147 0.91 -10.59 1.62
N SER A 148 0.46 -10.83 0.38
CA SER A 148 -0.91 -11.29 0.18
C SER A 148 -1.15 -12.64 0.86
N PRO A 149 -2.31 -12.84 1.51
CA PRO A 149 -2.59 -14.07 2.26
C PRO A 149 -2.64 -15.29 1.33
N TYR A 150 -2.68 -15.08 0.01
CA TYR A 150 -2.62 -16.10 -1.03
C TYR A 150 -1.26 -16.17 -1.78
N ASN A 151 -0.28 -15.32 -1.45
CA ASN A 151 1.10 -15.50 -1.91
C ASN A 151 1.88 -16.31 -0.87
N CYS A 152 2.09 -17.58 -1.18
CA CYS A 152 2.90 -18.50 -0.37
C CYS A 152 4.41 -18.33 -0.59
N SER A 153 4.85 -17.22 -1.18
CA SER A 153 6.28 -16.94 -1.41
C SER A 153 6.88 -16.30 -0.17
N ASP A 154 7.59 -17.11 0.62
CA ASP A 154 8.31 -16.70 1.84
C ASP A 154 9.59 -15.89 1.56
N ASN A 155 9.86 -15.62 0.28
CA ASN A 155 11.03 -14.91 -0.15
C ASN A 155 10.85 -13.41 0.11
N LEU A 156 11.67 -12.88 1.02
CA LEU A 156 11.95 -11.44 1.08
C LEU A 156 12.40 -10.99 -0.31
N PRO A 157 11.93 -9.83 -0.81
CA PRO A 157 12.36 -9.33 -2.11
C PRO A 157 13.87 -9.11 -2.07
N SER A 158 14.60 -9.93 -2.82
CA SER A 158 16.03 -9.78 -3.05
C SER A 158 16.24 -8.43 -3.73
N GLY A 159 16.90 -7.53 -3.03
CA GLY A 159 17.29 -6.22 -3.51
C GLY A 159 18.49 -5.78 -2.73
#